data_AF-A0A0U0Y326-F1
#
_entry.id   AF-A0A0U0Y326-F1
#
_cell.length_a   1.000
_cell.length_b   1.000
_cell.length_c   1.000
_cell.angle_alpha   90.00
_cell.angle_beta   90.00
_cell.angle_gamma   90.00
#
_symmetry.space_group_name_H-M   'P 1'
#
loop_
_entity.id
_entity.type
_entity.pdbx_description
1 polymer ?
#
loop_
_entity_poly.entity_id
_entity_poly.type
_entity_poly.pdbx_seq_one_letter_code
_entity_poly.pdbx_strand_id
1 'polypeptide(L)'
;MKSVFNAAIVAVAGAGFSLTMAGLAHAGGPTDTTGQFYSDASSTLKGEGYTVVVAGRSGDQVGLDNCLVAHQEAFTVKKGQDDRGKMVHVTLRCYKAEVAAAKKAAEEKAKSAAA
;
A
#
# COMPACT_ATOMS: atom_id res chain seq x y z
N MET A 1 4.00 40.72 19.56
CA MET A 1 4.07 39.32 20.02
C MET A 1 4.15 38.46 18.77
N LYS A 2 5.24 37.69 18.61
CA LYS A 2 5.53 36.89 17.41
C LYS A 2 4.67 35.63 17.43
N SER A 3 3.62 35.58 16.62
CA SER A 3 2.91 34.34 16.31
C SER A 3 3.54 33.75 15.05
N VAL A 4 4.52 32.87 15.25
CA VAL A 4 5.01 31.95 14.22
C VAL A 4 3.90 30.93 13.95
N PHE A 5 3.05 31.24 12.96
CA PHE A 5 2.27 30.22 12.28
C PHE A 5 3.27 29.38 11.48
N ASN A 6 3.70 28.25 12.06
CA ASN A 6 4.39 27.20 11.32
C ASN A 6 3.46 26.77 10.20
N ALA A 7 3.81 27.18 8.98
CA ALA A 7 3.25 26.66 7.75
C ALA A 7 3.46 25.15 7.76
N ALA A 8 2.43 24.40 8.15
CA ALA A 8 2.32 23.01 7.79
C ALA A 8 2.22 23.00 6.26
N ILE A 9 3.36 22.76 5.62
CA ILE A 9 3.44 22.43 4.20
C ILE A 9 2.59 21.17 4.06
N VAL A 10 1.36 21.32 3.59
CA VAL A 10 0.53 20.22 3.13
C VAL A 10 1.20 19.75 1.84
N ALA A 11 2.11 18.79 1.99
CA ALA A 11 2.65 18.01 0.89
C ALA A 11 1.49 17.18 0.32
N VAL A 12 0.74 17.76 -0.62
CA VAL A 12 -0.19 17.01 -1.47
C VAL A 12 0.67 16.27 -2.51
N ALA A 13 1.29 15.18 -2.08
CA ALA A 13 1.98 14.24 -2.96
C ALA A 13 1.30 12.89 -2.80
N GLY A 14 0.35 12.60 -3.69
CA GLY A 14 -0.30 11.29 -3.82
C GLY A 14 -1.04 10.83 -2.58
N ALA A 15 -2.37 10.95 -2.57
CA ALA A 15 -3.20 10.21 -1.63
C ALA A 15 -3.19 8.71 -1.99
N GLY A 16 -2.02 8.06 -1.84
CA GLY A 16 -1.97 6.68 -1.39
C GLY A 16 -2.64 6.63 -0.02
N PHE A 17 -3.25 5.51 0.32
CA PHE A 17 -3.96 5.29 1.57
C PHE A 17 -2.97 5.41 2.73
N SER A 18 -2.71 6.64 3.16
CA SER A 18 -1.96 6.95 4.37
C SER A 18 -2.92 6.72 5.53
N LEU A 19 -3.07 5.46 5.92
CA LEU A 19 -3.46 5.09 7.28
C LEU A 19 -2.33 5.53 8.21
N THR A 20 -2.17 6.85 8.38
CA THR A 20 -1.39 7.40 9.48
C THR A 20 -2.12 7.03 10.76
N MET A 21 -1.40 6.33 11.63
CA MET A 21 -1.74 6.01 13.02
C MET A 21 -2.51 4.71 13.27
N ALA A 22 -1.80 3.60 13.08
CA ALA A 22 -1.68 2.64 14.17
C ALA A 22 -0.20 2.30 14.33
N GLY A 23 0.45 2.92 15.32
CA GLY A 23 1.73 2.46 15.84
C GLY A 23 1.57 1.09 16.52
N LEU A 24 1.27 0.07 15.73
CA LEU A 24 1.35 -1.32 16.15
C LEU A 24 2.76 -1.77 15.78
N ALA A 25 3.56 -1.92 16.83
CA ALA A 25 4.90 -2.48 16.86
C ALA A 25 5.26 -3.28 15.61
N HIS A 26 6.30 -2.84 14.91
CA HIS A 26 6.91 -3.50 13.76
C HIS A 26 7.48 -4.86 14.20
N ALA A 27 6.62 -5.88 14.30
CA ALA A 27 6.97 -7.25 14.59
C ALA A 27 7.46 -7.91 13.29
N GLY A 28 8.65 -7.51 12.81
CA GLY A 28 9.46 -8.24 11.81
C GLY A 28 8.82 -8.60 10.46
N GLY A 29 7.66 -8.04 10.10
CA GLY A 29 6.91 -8.34 8.88
C GLY A 29 6.74 -7.14 7.95
N PRO A 30 6.37 -7.37 6.67
CA PRO A 30 6.13 -6.30 5.70
C PRO A 30 4.93 -5.43 6.10
N THR A 31 4.94 -4.15 5.72
CA THR A 31 3.80 -3.25 5.92
C THR A 31 2.55 -3.82 5.25
N ASP A 32 1.41 -3.83 5.94
CA ASP A 32 0.14 -4.28 5.34
C ASP A 32 -0.32 -3.27 4.29
N THR A 33 -0.38 -3.72 3.03
CA THR A 33 -0.81 -2.90 1.89
C THR A 33 -2.15 -3.36 1.33
N THR A 34 -2.88 -4.19 2.06
CA THR A 34 -4.18 -4.70 1.67
C THR A 34 -5.17 -3.54 1.47
N GLY A 35 -5.86 -3.52 0.32
CA GLY A 35 -6.75 -2.45 -0.10
C GLY A 35 -6.06 -1.26 -0.78
N GLN A 36 -4.73 -1.26 -0.91
CA GLN A 36 -4.01 -0.27 -1.71
C GLN A 36 -3.89 -0.67 -3.18
N PHE A 37 -3.61 0.31 -4.04
CA PHE A 37 -3.21 0.04 -5.42
C PHE A 37 -1.86 -0.64 -5.45
N TYR A 38 -1.68 -1.57 -6.39
CA TYR A 38 -0.44 -2.32 -6.54
C TYR A 38 0.77 -1.40 -6.77
N SER A 39 0.59 -0.26 -7.45
CA SER A 39 1.67 0.72 -7.65
C SER A 39 2.20 1.29 -6.31
N ASP A 40 1.31 1.69 -5.41
CA ASP A 40 1.67 2.21 -4.08
C ASP A 40 2.20 1.11 -3.16
N ALA A 41 1.51 -0.05 -3.16
CA ALA A 41 1.90 -1.21 -2.38
C ALA A 41 3.29 -1.70 -2.75
N SER A 42 3.56 -1.85 -4.05
CA SER A 42 4.85 -2.33 -4.53
C SER A 42 5.98 -1.36 -4.21
N SER A 43 5.72 -0.05 -4.28
CA SER A 43 6.70 0.98 -3.90
C SER A 43 7.02 0.93 -2.41
N THR A 44 5.99 0.78 -1.56
CA THR A 44 6.15 0.68 -0.09
C THR A 44 6.98 -0.54 0.28
N LEU A 45 6.59 -1.72 -0.21
CA LEU A 45 7.24 -2.99 0.12
C LEU A 45 8.68 -3.06 -0.40
N LYS A 46 8.95 -2.52 -1.60
CA LYS A 46 10.31 -2.38 -2.13
C LYS A 46 11.15 -1.42 -1.29
N GLY A 47 10.56 -0.33 -0.80
CA GLY A 47 11.23 0.59 0.13
C GLY A 47 11.67 -0.08 1.43
N GLU A 48 10.93 -1.09 1.88
CA GLU A 48 11.27 -1.93 3.04
C GLU A 48 12.28 -3.05 2.72
N GLY A 49 12.73 -3.17 1.47
CA GLY A 49 13.66 -4.20 1.02
C GLY A 49 13.03 -5.57 0.75
N TYR A 50 11.71 -5.63 0.57
CA TYR A 50 11.00 -6.83 0.13
C TYR A 50 10.92 -6.91 -1.40
N THR A 51 11.12 -8.11 -1.93
CA THR A 51 10.81 -8.42 -3.33
C THR A 51 9.33 -8.78 -3.43
N VAL A 52 8.58 -7.96 -4.16
CA VAL A 52 7.14 -8.14 -4.38
C VAL A 52 6.92 -9.13 -5.53
N VAL A 53 6.20 -10.21 -5.25
CA VAL A 53 5.85 -11.26 -6.20
C VAL A 53 4.34 -11.31 -6.33
N VAL A 54 3.83 -11.18 -7.55
CA VAL A 54 2.40 -11.33 -7.82
C VAL A 54 2.06 -12.82 -7.85
N ALA A 55 1.47 -13.32 -6.76
CA ALA A 55 1.11 -14.73 -6.61
C ALA A 55 -0.19 -15.08 -7.35
N GLY A 56 -1.08 -14.11 -7.52
CA GLY A 56 -2.34 -14.31 -8.22
C GLY A 56 -2.96 -13.00 -8.64
N ARG A 57 -3.72 -13.04 -9.74
CA ARG A 57 -4.47 -11.89 -10.25
C ARG A 57 -5.86 -12.35 -10.64
N SER A 58 -6.88 -11.74 -10.04
CA SER A 58 -8.29 -11.98 -10.33
C SER A 58 -8.86 -10.78 -11.08
N GLY A 59 -9.40 -11.03 -12.28
CA GLY A 59 -9.86 -10.00 -13.20
C GLY A 59 -8.73 -9.44 -14.09
N ASP A 60 -9.13 -8.67 -15.11
CA ASP A 60 -8.22 -8.02 -16.07
C ASP A 60 -8.85 -6.73 -16.65
N GLN A 61 -9.84 -6.15 -15.95
CA GLN A 61 -10.60 -5.01 -16.49
C GLN A 61 -9.87 -3.67 -16.36
N VAL A 62 -8.74 -3.66 -15.63
CA VAL A 62 -7.90 -2.50 -15.33
C VAL A 62 -6.43 -2.91 -15.46
N GLY A 63 -5.55 -1.94 -15.74
CA GLY A 63 -4.11 -2.18 -15.78
C GLY A 63 -3.55 -2.60 -14.42
N LEU A 64 -2.45 -3.37 -14.45
CA LEU A 64 -1.81 -3.98 -13.28
C LEU A 64 -1.57 -3.00 -12.13
N ASP A 65 -1.06 -1.81 -12.43
CA ASP A 65 -0.78 -0.75 -11.46
C ASP A 65 -2.02 -0.27 -10.70
N ASN A 66 -3.19 -0.36 -11.34
CA ASN A 66 -4.46 0.05 -10.77
C ASN A 66 -5.20 -1.10 -10.08
N CYS A 67 -4.64 -2.31 -10.06
CA CYS A 67 -5.26 -3.42 -9.33
C CYS A 67 -5.10 -3.21 -7.82
N LEU A 68 -6.10 -3.65 -7.07
CA LEU A 68 -6.08 -3.59 -5.61
C LEU A 68 -5.41 -4.82 -5.03
N VAL A 69 -4.59 -4.63 -4.02
CA VAL A 69 -4.05 -5.75 -3.22
C VAL A 69 -5.19 -6.31 -2.37
N ALA A 70 -5.60 -7.54 -2.65
CA ALA A 70 -6.67 -8.21 -1.91
C ALA A 70 -6.13 -9.09 -0.77
N HIS A 71 -4.91 -9.60 -0.93
CA HIS A 71 -4.22 -10.39 0.08
C HIS A 71 -2.72 -10.19 -0.05
N GLN A 72 -2.03 -10.17 1.08
CA GLN A 72 -0.58 -10.07 1.18
C GLN A 72 -0.07 -11.14 2.15
N GLU A 73 0.99 -11.86 1.75
CA GLU A 73 1.66 -12.85 2.59
C GLU A 73 3.17 -12.65 2.54
N ALA A 74 3.79 -12.54 3.71
CA ALA A 74 5.24 -12.47 3.81
C ALA A 74 5.85 -13.85 3.60
N PHE A 75 6.70 -13.99 2.59
CA PHE A 75 7.42 -15.23 2.32
C PHE A 75 8.91 -15.02 2.56
N THR A 76 9.39 -15.49 3.72
CA THR A 76 10.82 -15.48 4.02
C THR A 76 11.35 -16.90 3.91
N VAL A 77 12.25 -17.13 2.96
CA VAL A 77 12.98 -18.40 2.90
C VAL A 77 13.92 -18.46 4.10
N LYS A 78 13.87 -19.55 4.88
CA LYS A 78 14.82 -19.75 5.97
C LYS A 78 16.25 -19.76 5.43
N LYS A 79 17.16 -19.06 6.11
CA LYS A 79 18.58 -18.97 5.77
C LYS A 79 19.15 -20.38 5.57
N GLY A 80 19.59 -20.68 4.35
CA GLY A 80 20.18 -21.97 3.96
C GLY A 80 19.37 -22.83 2.98
N GLN A 81 18.14 -22.44 2.61
CA GLN A 81 17.31 -23.23 1.68
C GLN A 81 17.10 -22.58 0.30
N ASP A 82 17.28 -21.26 0.19
CA ASP A 82 17.42 -20.49 -1.06
C ASP A 82 17.71 -19.03 -0.64
N ASP A 83 18.81 -18.41 -1.09
CA ASP A 83 19.17 -17.01 -0.76
C ASP A 83 18.26 -15.97 -1.46
N ARG A 84 16.97 -16.28 -1.68
CA ARG A 84 16.01 -15.42 -2.38
C ARG A 84 15.58 -14.18 -1.60
N GLY A 85 16.14 -13.97 -0.40
CA GLY A 85 15.90 -12.80 0.41
C GLY A 85 14.47 -12.73 0.96
N LYS A 86 14.06 -11.51 1.34
CA LYS A 86 12.72 -11.23 1.85
C LYS A 86 11.76 -11.09 0.67
N MET A 87 10.80 -11.99 0.54
CA MET A 87 9.77 -11.91 -0.50
C MET A 87 8.41 -11.64 0.14
N VAL A 88 7.53 -11.04 -0.64
CA VAL A 88 6.14 -10.84 -0.26
C VAL A 88 5.26 -11.19 -1.45
N HIS A 89 4.34 -12.11 -1.22
CA HIS A 89 3.39 -12.59 -2.20
C HIS A 89 2.12 -11.76 -2.10
N VAL A 90 1.73 -11.12 -3.20
CA VAL A 90 0.51 -10.33 -3.27
C VAL A 90 -0.49 -10.94 -4.24
N THR A 91 -1.75 -10.99 -3.82
CA THR A 91 -2.87 -11.36 -4.68
C THR A 91 -3.64 -10.11 -5.05
N LEU A 92 -3.83 -9.90 -6.35
CA LEU A 92 -4.40 -8.68 -6.89
C LEU A 92 -5.82 -8.90 -7.39
N ARG A 93 -6.68 -7.90 -7.20
CA ARG A 93 -8.02 -7.79 -7.79
C ARG A 93 -8.06 -6.63 -8.76
N CYS A 94 -8.33 -6.95 -10.01
CA CYS A 94 -8.30 -6.04 -11.15
C CYS A 94 -9.71 -5.83 -11.73
N TYR A 95 -10.72 -5.71 -10.87
CA TYR A 95 -12.09 -5.43 -11.26
C TYR A 95 -12.36 -3.93 -11.21
N LYS A 96 -12.96 -3.39 -12.27
CA LYS A 96 -13.20 -1.95 -12.41
C LYS A 96 -14.08 -1.39 -11.28
N ALA A 97 -15.05 -2.17 -10.82
CA ALA A 97 -15.96 -1.77 -9.74
C ALA A 97 -15.24 -1.62 -8.39
N GLU A 98 -14.35 -2.56 -8.04
CA GLU A 98 -13.58 -2.52 -6.80
C GLU A 98 -12.60 -1.35 -6.81
N VAL A 99 -11.91 -1.14 -7.94
CA VAL A 99 -11.03 0.03 -8.12
C VAL A 99 -11.80 1.34 -7.99
N ALA A 100 -12.96 1.46 -8.63
CA ALA A 100 -13.79 2.67 -8.52
C ALA A 100 -14.27 2.92 -7.09
N ALA A 101 -14.65 1.87 -6.36
CA ALA A 101 -15.03 1.96 -4.96
C ALA A 101 -13.87 2.41 -4.07
N ALA A 102 -12.66 1.85 -4.26
CA ALA A 102 -11.47 2.26 -3.52
C ALA A 102 -11.10 3.72 -3.78
N LYS A 103 -11.18 4.19 -5.04
CA LYS A 103 -10.96 5.60 -5.37
C LYS A 103 -11.97 6.52 -4.70
N LYS A 104 -13.26 6.15 -4.68
CA LYS A 104 -14.30 6.91 -3.98
C LYS A 104 -14.06 6.96 -2.48
N ALA A 105 -13.70 5.83 -1.87
CA ALA A 105 -13.36 5.77 -0.45
C ALA A 105 -12.16 6.67 -0.11
N ALA A 106 -11.15 6.72 -0.97
CA ALA A 106 -10.00 7.62 -0.81
C ALA A 106 -10.41 9.10 -0.89
N GLU A 107 -11.28 9.46 -1.83
CA GLU A 107 -11.79 10.83 -2.00
C GLU A 107 -12.61 11.30 -0.79
N GLU A 108 -13.49 10.44 -0.26
CA GLU A 108 -14.30 10.72 0.94
C GLU A 108 -13.43 10.89 2.19
N LYS A 109 -12.38 10.08 2.34
CA LYS A 109 -11.38 10.19 3.42
C LYS A 109 -10.61 11.52 3.30
N ALA A 110 -10.19 11.90 2.10
CA ALA A 110 -9.48 13.15 1.86
C ALA A 110 -10.35 14.38 2.19
N LYS A 111 -11.63 14.33 1.84
CA LYS A 111 -12.59 15.39 2.18
C LYS A 111 -12.82 15.50 3.68
N SER A 112 -12.82 14.37 4.40
CA SER A 112 -13.03 14.34 5.86
C SER A 112 -11.80 14.81 6.66
N ALA A 113 -10.59 14.71 6.09
CA ALA A 113 -9.36 15.20 6.71
C ALA A 113 -9.09 16.70 6.47
N ALA A 114 -9.85 17.32 5.56
CA ALA A 114 -9.74 18.73 5.21
C ALA A 114 -10.78 19.63 5.91
N ALA A 115 -11.65 19.05 6.74
CA ALA A 115 -12.66 19.74 7.55
C ALA A 115 -12.20 19.83 9.02
#